data_AF-A0A6J7GK87-F1
#
_entry.id   AF-A0A6J7GK87-F1
#
_cell.length_a   1.000
_cell.length_b   1.000
_cell.length_c   1.000
_cell.angle_alpha   90.00
_cell.angle_beta   90.00
_cell.angle_gamma   90.00
#
_symmetry.space_group_name_H-M   'P 1'
#
loop_
_entity.id
_entity.type
_entity.pdbx_description
1 polymer ?
#
loop_
_entity_poly.entity_id
_entity_poly.type
_entity_poly.pdbx_seq_one_letter_code
_entity_poly.pdbx_strand_id
1 'polypeptide(L)'
;MYWPIPHNPYTAISPSHSHGFALNLSWRCVLRRRRSTVIGFLDHDIFPIEAFDPRAVLANQPVWGRLQRRGDHWYIWPGLFLARTDYARARGLDFLPGFGVDTGGRNEVLVLRDLDPESLVLPMTIREQVRGDGTVNESDYIERIGGWAHTINGSNWFKVPSKDAAIEALLSKY
;
A
#
# COMPACT_ATOMS: atom_id res chain seq x y z
N MET A 1 8.57 12.43 -13.08
CA MET A 1 8.06 11.98 -14.40
C MET A 1 6.66 11.43 -14.17
N TYR A 2 5.65 12.04 -14.78
CA TYR A 2 4.26 11.59 -14.70
C TYR A 2 3.93 10.72 -15.92
N TRP A 3 3.29 9.58 -15.71
CA TRP A 3 2.83 8.70 -16.80
C TRP A 3 1.31 8.57 -16.73
N PRO A 4 0.56 9.21 -17.65
CA PRO A 4 -0.88 9.06 -17.67
C PRO A 4 -1.26 7.61 -17.96
N ILE A 5 -2.21 7.07 -17.20
CA ILE A 5 -2.80 5.78 -17.52
C ILE A 5 -3.82 5.96 -18.67
N PRO A 6 -3.92 4.99 -19.60
CA PRO A 6 -4.98 4.98 -20.60
C PRO A 6 -6.35 4.89 -19.90
N HIS A 7 -7.42 5.11 -20.67
CA HIS A 7 -8.79 5.04 -20.17
C HIS A 7 -9.00 3.79 -19.30
N ASN A 8 -9.38 4.01 -18.04
CA ASN A 8 -9.62 2.97 -17.07
C ASN A 8 -11.13 2.70 -16.95
N PRO A 9 -11.63 1.53 -17.39
CA PRO A 9 -13.06 1.26 -17.45
C PRO A 9 -13.72 1.13 -16.07
N TYR A 10 -12.93 1.15 -14.99
CA TYR A 10 -13.43 1.09 -13.61
C TYR A 10 -13.48 2.46 -12.92
N THR A 11 -13.04 3.53 -13.60
CA THR A 11 -13.07 4.89 -13.06
C THR A 11 -14.49 5.26 -12.64
N ALA A 12 -14.64 5.78 -11.42
CA ALA A 12 -15.94 6.13 -10.80
C ALA A 12 -16.96 4.98 -10.65
N ILE A 13 -16.61 3.73 -11.03
CA ILE A 13 -17.47 2.56 -10.91
C ILE A 13 -17.01 1.68 -9.75
N SER A 14 -15.72 1.34 -9.73
CA SER A 14 -15.14 0.50 -8.68
C SER A 14 -13.74 1.01 -8.34
N PRO A 15 -13.58 1.74 -7.22
CA PRO A 15 -12.29 2.26 -6.80
C PRO A 15 -11.21 1.17 -6.70
N SER A 16 -11.53 0.01 -6.13
CA SER A 16 -10.58 -1.09 -5.96
C SER A 16 -10.12 -1.72 -7.28
N HIS A 17 -11.03 -1.90 -8.24
CA HIS A 17 -10.66 -2.39 -9.58
C HIS A 17 -9.89 -1.33 -10.38
N SER A 18 -10.31 -0.07 -10.26
CA SER A 18 -9.62 1.06 -10.89
C SER A 18 -8.17 1.14 -10.42
N HIS A 19 -7.96 1.07 -9.10
CA HIS A 19 -6.64 1.06 -8.50
C HIS A 19 -5.84 -0.17 -8.97
N GLY A 20 -6.42 -1.38 -8.90
CA GLY A 20 -5.75 -2.62 -9.31
C GLY A 20 -5.33 -2.62 -10.79
N PHE A 21 -6.16 -2.07 -11.67
CA PHE A 21 -5.85 -1.92 -13.09
C PHE A 21 -4.64 -1.00 -13.32
N ALA A 22 -4.59 0.15 -12.64
CA ALA A 22 -3.48 1.08 -12.74
C ALA A 22 -2.15 0.47 -12.26
N LEU A 23 -2.18 -0.26 -11.15
CA LEU A 23 -1.03 -0.97 -10.60
C LEU A 23 -0.54 -2.09 -11.54
N ASN A 24 -1.47 -2.88 -12.08
CA ASN A 24 -1.15 -3.94 -13.03
C ASN A 24 -0.53 -3.40 -14.33
N LEU A 25 -1.03 -2.28 -14.84
CA LEU A 25 -0.42 -1.62 -15.99
C LEU A 25 1.00 -1.15 -15.66
N SER A 26 1.18 -0.51 -14.50
CA SER A 26 2.48 -0.04 -14.03
C SER A 26 3.48 -1.17 -13.84
N TRP A 27 3.05 -2.31 -13.30
CA TRP A 27 3.85 -3.53 -13.21
C TRP A 27 4.28 -4.02 -14.60
N ARG A 28 3.31 -4.24 -15.50
CA ARG A 28 3.56 -4.83 -16.82
C ARG A 28 4.42 -3.93 -17.72
N CYS A 29 4.20 -2.62 -17.64
CA CYS A 29 4.81 -1.66 -18.55
C CYS A 29 6.13 -1.07 -18.03
N VAL A 30 6.22 -0.83 -16.72
CA VAL A 30 7.33 -0.09 -16.11
C VAL A 30 8.16 -1.02 -15.24
N LEU A 31 7.63 -1.47 -14.11
CA LEU A 31 8.42 -2.09 -13.04
C LEU A 31 9.04 -3.43 -13.46
N ARG A 32 8.29 -4.29 -14.15
CA ARG A 32 8.76 -5.62 -14.57
C ARG A 32 10.01 -5.57 -15.45
N ARG A 33 10.27 -4.45 -16.12
CA ARG A 33 11.43 -4.25 -17.02
C ARG A 33 12.62 -3.55 -16.35
N ARG A 34 12.49 -3.06 -15.12
CA ARG A 34 13.58 -2.37 -14.40
C ARG A 34 14.61 -3.36 -13.88
N ARG A 35 15.88 -2.93 -13.75
CA ARG A 35 16.98 -3.77 -13.22
C ARG A 35 17.15 -3.66 -11.70
N SER A 36 16.23 -2.98 -11.02
CA SER A 36 16.23 -2.85 -9.56
C SER A 36 16.14 -4.22 -8.89
N THR A 37 16.76 -4.38 -7.73
CA THR A 37 16.66 -5.60 -6.90
C THR A 37 15.35 -5.64 -6.11
N VAL A 38 14.79 -4.46 -5.80
CA VAL A 38 13.49 -4.27 -5.15
C VAL A 38 12.57 -3.47 -6.08
N ILE A 39 11.30 -3.87 -6.11
CA ILE A 39 10.19 -3.13 -6.75
C ILE A 39 9.04 -3.00 -5.77
N GLY A 40 8.16 -2.04 -6.00
CA GLY A 40 7.03 -1.82 -5.12
C GLY A 40 6.10 -0.72 -5.59
N PHE A 41 5.08 -0.49 -4.77
CA PHE A 41 4.08 0.55 -4.92
C PHE A 41 3.94 1.30 -3.60
N LEU A 42 3.67 2.59 -3.73
CA LEU A 42 3.53 3.52 -2.62
C LEU A 42 2.41 4.49 -2.99
N ASP A 43 1.38 4.56 -2.16
CA ASP A 43 0.32 5.55 -2.27
C ASP A 43 0.87 6.94 -1.92
N HIS A 44 0.34 7.95 -2.60
CA HIS A 44 0.81 9.35 -2.51
C HIS A 44 0.67 9.97 -1.11
N ASP A 45 -0.17 9.41 -0.25
CA ASP A 45 -0.44 9.88 1.10
C ASP A 45 0.23 8.99 2.17
N ILE A 46 1.24 8.23 1.75
CA ILE A 46 2.10 7.41 2.61
C ILE A 46 3.56 7.83 2.44
N PHE A 47 4.22 8.15 3.56
CA PHE A 47 5.61 8.62 3.55
C PHE A 47 6.38 8.10 4.77
N PRO A 48 7.70 7.90 4.65
CA PRO A 48 8.52 7.49 5.77
C PRO A 48 8.68 8.65 6.75
N ILE A 49 8.61 8.33 8.04
CA ILE A 49 8.91 9.25 9.17
C ILE A 49 10.15 8.79 9.94
N GLU A 50 10.75 7.69 9.51
CA GLU A 50 12.03 7.16 9.99
C GLU A 50 12.87 6.72 8.79
N ALA A 51 14.19 6.60 8.97
CA ALA A 51 15.08 6.09 7.94
C ALA A 51 14.69 4.64 7.57
N PHE A 52 14.62 4.35 6.26
CA PHE A 52 14.16 3.07 5.76
C PHE A 52 15.03 2.58 4.60
N ASP A 53 15.53 1.33 4.71
CA ASP A 53 16.21 0.64 3.61
C ASP A 53 15.37 -0.54 3.09
N PRO A 54 14.76 -0.44 1.89
CA PRO A 54 13.96 -1.51 1.31
C PRO A 54 14.77 -2.80 1.07
N ARG A 55 16.09 -2.71 0.87
CA ARG A 55 16.94 -3.89 0.64
C ARG A 55 17.20 -4.65 1.93
N ALA A 56 17.36 -3.95 3.05
CA ALA A 56 17.57 -4.57 4.34
C ALA A 56 16.36 -5.41 4.77
N VAL A 57 15.14 -4.86 4.65
CA VAL A 57 13.92 -5.58 5.06
C VAL A 57 13.59 -6.76 4.13
N LEU A 58 13.98 -6.70 2.85
CA LEU A 58 13.76 -7.77 1.89
C LEU A 58 14.94 -8.75 1.76
N ALA A 59 15.99 -8.61 2.57
CA ALA A 59 17.14 -9.52 2.53
C ALA A 59 16.73 -10.96 2.87
N ASN A 60 15.79 -11.12 3.81
CA ASN A 60 15.38 -12.42 4.35
C ASN A 60 13.92 -12.80 4.07
N GLN A 61 13.18 -11.99 3.31
CA GLN A 61 11.79 -12.27 2.96
C GLN A 61 11.44 -11.77 1.55
N PRO A 62 10.48 -12.40 0.86
CA PRO A 62 10.18 -12.07 -0.53
C PRO A 62 9.34 -10.80 -0.71
N VAL A 63 8.56 -10.41 0.29
CA VAL A 63 7.63 -9.27 0.28
C VAL A 63 7.66 -8.54 1.62
N TRP A 64 7.33 -7.26 1.61
CA TRP A 64 7.22 -6.41 2.80
C TRP A 64 6.16 -5.33 2.55
N GLY A 65 5.42 -4.93 3.58
CA GLY A 65 4.44 -3.85 3.44
C GLY A 65 3.29 -3.93 4.45
N ARG A 66 2.23 -3.15 4.21
CA ARG A 66 1.07 -3.11 5.11
C ARG A 66 0.23 -4.37 4.97
N LEU A 67 0.26 -5.23 5.99
CA LEU A 67 -0.58 -6.42 6.07
C LEU A 67 -2.06 -6.05 6.22
N GLN A 68 -2.93 -6.71 5.45
CA GLN A 68 -4.37 -6.72 5.66
C GLN A 68 -4.85 -8.14 5.92
N ARG A 69 -5.75 -8.29 6.89
CA ARG A 69 -6.53 -9.51 7.14
C ARG A 69 -8.01 -9.16 7.00
N ARG A 70 -8.76 -9.97 6.24
CA ARG A 70 -10.22 -9.83 6.05
C ARG A 70 -10.84 -11.22 5.98
N GLY A 71 -11.53 -11.62 7.05
CA GLY A 71 -11.96 -13.01 7.21
C GLY A 71 -10.75 -13.95 7.21
N ASP A 72 -10.84 -15.03 6.43
CA ASP A 72 -9.76 -16.01 6.28
C ASP A 72 -8.68 -15.57 5.27
N HIS A 73 -8.86 -14.40 4.65
CA HIS A 73 -7.95 -13.90 3.62
C HIS A 73 -6.91 -12.93 4.18
N TRP A 74 -5.69 -13.02 3.68
CA TRP A 74 -4.63 -12.07 3.99
C TRP A 74 -3.83 -11.66 2.77
N TYR A 75 -3.40 -10.40 2.75
CA TYR A 75 -2.61 -9.85 1.66
C TYR A 75 -1.80 -8.64 2.10
N ILE A 76 -0.76 -8.30 1.34
CA ILE A 76 -0.02 -7.05 1.50
C ILE A 76 -0.70 -5.99 0.63
N TRP A 77 -1.21 -4.93 1.25
CA TRP A 77 -1.96 -3.89 0.56
C TRP A 77 -1.04 -3.02 -0.31
N PRO A 78 -1.40 -2.75 -1.57
CA PRO A 78 -0.50 -2.10 -2.53
C PRO A 78 -0.17 -0.64 -2.25
N GLY A 79 -0.93 0.05 -1.38
CA GLY A 79 -0.57 1.40 -0.98
C GLY A 79 0.76 1.46 -0.23
N LEU A 80 1.21 0.35 0.37
CA LEU A 80 2.58 0.19 0.83
C LEU A 80 3.00 -1.27 0.61
N PHE A 81 3.58 -1.55 -0.57
CA PHE A 81 3.98 -2.88 -0.98
C PHE A 81 5.39 -2.86 -1.59
N LEU A 82 6.27 -3.71 -1.09
CA LEU A 82 7.59 -3.97 -1.63
C LEU A 82 7.77 -5.46 -1.87
N ALA A 83 8.51 -5.81 -2.92
CA ALA A 83 8.87 -7.19 -3.22
C ALA A 83 10.27 -7.27 -3.79
N ARG A 84 10.93 -8.41 -3.53
CA ARG A 84 12.11 -8.80 -4.28
C ARG A 84 11.74 -8.96 -5.76
N THR A 85 12.53 -8.37 -6.63
CA THR A 85 12.20 -8.27 -8.07
C THR A 85 12.20 -9.63 -8.75
N ASP A 86 13.12 -10.51 -8.37
CA ASP A 86 13.19 -11.89 -8.88
C ASP A 86 11.96 -12.71 -8.47
N TYR A 87 11.56 -12.62 -7.21
CA TYR A 87 10.36 -13.29 -6.68
C TYR A 87 9.09 -12.80 -7.39
N ALA A 88 8.90 -11.48 -7.46
CA ALA A 88 7.74 -10.87 -8.13
C ALA A 88 7.66 -11.24 -9.62
N ARG A 89 8.81 -11.36 -10.31
CA ARG A 89 8.85 -11.81 -11.71
C ARG A 89 8.50 -13.28 -11.87
N ALA A 90 9.01 -14.13 -10.98
CA ALA A 90 8.78 -15.57 -11.04
C ALA A 90 7.30 -15.91 -10.78
N ARG A 91 6.65 -15.21 -9.85
CA ARG A 91 5.23 -15.41 -9.51
C ARG A 91 4.26 -14.65 -10.41
N GLY A 92 4.68 -13.51 -10.94
CA GLY A 92 3.77 -12.51 -11.47
C GLY A 92 3.05 -11.75 -10.35
N LEU A 93 2.49 -10.59 -10.68
CA LEU A 93 1.70 -9.77 -9.76
C LEU A 93 0.34 -9.48 -10.41
N ASP A 94 -0.73 -9.57 -9.62
CA ASP A 94 -2.08 -9.12 -9.96
C ASP A 94 -2.70 -8.37 -8.78
N PHE A 95 -2.84 -7.05 -8.94
CA PHE A 95 -3.38 -6.15 -7.93
C PHE A 95 -4.89 -5.92 -8.05
N LEU A 96 -5.60 -6.64 -8.92
CA LEU A 96 -7.06 -6.62 -8.89
C LEU A 96 -7.57 -7.18 -7.55
N PRO A 97 -8.74 -6.72 -7.09
CA PRO A 97 -9.41 -7.36 -5.97
C PRO A 97 -9.72 -8.83 -6.30
N GLY A 98 -9.77 -9.66 -5.26
CA GLY A 98 -10.02 -11.09 -5.34
C GLY A 98 -10.58 -11.59 -4.02
N PHE A 99 -11.29 -12.71 -4.02
CA PHE A 99 -11.77 -13.37 -2.80
C PHE A 99 -12.56 -12.46 -1.82
N GLY A 100 -13.28 -11.46 -2.36
CA GLY A 100 -14.05 -10.51 -1.53
C GLY A 100 -13.21 -9.46 -0.79
N VAL A 101 -11.89 -9.38 -1.04
CA VAL A 101 -11.00 -8.37 -0.45
C VAL A 101 -10.64 -7.25 -1.44
N ASP A 102 -9.96 -6.23 -0.93
CA ASP A 102 -9.64 -4.98 -1.65
C ASP A 102 -8.57 -5.17 -2.74
N THR A 103 -8.16 -4.07 -3.38
CA THR A 103 -6.99 -4.01 -4.27
C THR A 103 -5.80 -4.77 -3.69
N GLY A 104 -5.21 -5.66 -4.49
CA GLY A 104 -4.12 -6.53 -4.08
C GLY A 104 -4.55 -7.93 -3.65
N GLY A 105 -5.85 -8.20 -3.48
CA GLY A 105 -6.36 -9.49 -3.01
C GLY A 105 -5.90 -10.69 -3.83
N ARG A 106 -5.81 -10.59 -5.16
CA ARG A 106 -5.37 -11.71 -6.00
C ARG A 106 -3.90 -12.12 -5.79
N ASN A 107 -3.07 -11.25 -5.22
CA ASN A 107 -1.71 -11.61 -4.85
C ASN A 107 -1.66 -12.60 -3.68
N GLU A 108 -2.74 -12.78 -2.91
CA GLU A 108 -2.83 -13.84 -1.91
C GLU A 108 -2.49 -15.20 -2.55
N VAL A 109 -3.13 -15.55 -3.66
CA VAL A 109 -2.90 -16.84 -4.32
C VAL A 109 -1.62 -16.86 -5.17
N LEU A 110 -1.25 -15.77 -5.81
CA LEU A 110 -0.09 -15.77 -6.71
C LEU A 110 1.25 -15.65 -5.96
N VAL A 111 1.29 -14.78 -4.96
CA VAL A 111 2.51 -14.29 -4.32
C VAL A 111 2.63 -14.78 -2.88
N LEU A 112 1.52 -15.00 -2.18
CA LEU A 112 1.54 -15.18 -0.72
C LEU A 112 1.16 -16.60 -0.27
N ARG A 113 0.54 -17.42 -1.12
CA ARG A 113 -0.01 -18.73 -0.75
C ARG A 113 0.98 -19.71 -0.12
N ASP A 114 2.27 -19.57 -0.44
CA ASP A 114 3.33 -20.45 0.05
C ASP A 114 4.12 -19.80 1.21
N LEU A 115 3.63 -18.67 1.73
CA LEU A 115 4.21 -17.92 2.83
C LEU A 115 3.32 -18.05 4.06
N ASP A 116 3.95 -18.03 5.23
CA ASP A 116 3.25 -17.85 6.50
C ASP A 116 3.36 -16.38 6.90
N PRO A 117 2.25 -15.64 7.06
CA PRO A 117 2.29 -14.24 7.46
C PRO A 117 2.98 -14.01 8.81
N GLU A 118 2.92 -14.99 9.73
CA GLU A 118 3.56 -14.90 11.05
C GLU A 118 5.09 -15.09 10.98
N SER A 119 5.59 -15.66 9.88
CA SER A 119 7.03 -15.80 9.64
C SER A 119 7.68 -14.56 9.01
N LEU A 120 6.86 -13.61 8.53
CA LEU A 120 7.33 -12.38 7.88
C LEU A 120 7.56 -11.26 8.90
N VAL A 121 8.64 -10.50 8.73
CA VAL A 121 8.87 -9.28 9.52
C VAL A 121 8.10 -8.13 8.84
N LEU A 122 6.85 -7.94 9.23
CA LEU A 122 5.96 -6.91 8.70
C LEU A 122 5.77 -5.77 9.69
N PRO A 123 5.62 -4.51 9.22
CA PRO A 123 5.40 -3.37 10.08
C PRO A 123 4.04 -3.47 10.77
N MET A 124 4.03 -3.26 12.09
CA MET A 124 2.78 -3.13 12.84
C MET A 124 2.05 -1.86 12.39
N THR A 125 0.73 -1.97 12.21
CA THR A 125 -0.12 -0.83 11.89
C THR A 125 -0.91 -0.42 13.12
N ILE A 126 -0.80 0.85 13.53
CA ILE A 126 -1.61 1.45 14.59
C ILE A 126 -2.29 2.70 14.08
N ARG A 127 -3.44 3.05 14.66
CA ARG A 127 -4.11 4.32 14.40
C ARG A 127 -3.77 5.32 15.49
N GLU A 128 -3.44 6.53 15.07
CA GLU A 128 -3.18 7.66 15.96
C GLU A 128 -4.22 8.74 15.68
N GLN A 129 -4.95 9.15 16.73
CA GLN A 129 -5.86 10.28 16.66
C GLN A 129 -5.04 11.57 16.66
N VAL A 130 -5.22 12.41 15.66
CA VAL A 130 -4.48 13.66 15.46
C VAL A 130 -5.34 14.90 15.62
N ARG A 131 -6.67 14.75 15.58
CA ARG A 131 -7.65 15.81 15.85
C ARG A 131 -9.02 15.24 16.18
N GLY A 132 -9.97 16.13 16.46
CA GLY A 132 -11.39 15.77 16.63
C GLY A 132 -11.64 14.95 17.90
N ASP A 133 -12.81 14.32 17.96
CA ASP A 133 -13.24 13.42 19.03
C ASP A 133 -13.04 11.94 18.67
N GLY A 134 -12.51 11.66 17.47
CA GLY A 134 -12.20 10.31 17.03
C GLY A 134 -13.39 9.59 16.40
N THR A 135 -14.41 10.34 15.97
CA THR A 135 -15.63 9.78 15.35
C THR A 135 -15.49 9.57 13.84
N VAL A 136 -14.67 10.37 13.16
CA VAL A 136 -14.53 10.33 11.70
C VAL A 136 -13.13 9.90 11.31
N ASN A 137 -12.96 8.63 10.94
CA ASN A 137 -11.65 8.04 10.64
C ASN A 137 -10.83 8.85 9.64
N GLU A 138 -11.47 9.27 8.55
CA GLU A 138 -10.84 9.97 7.45
C GLU A 138 -10.41 11.40 7.80
N SER A 139 -10.90 12.00 8.89
CA SER A 139 -10.49 13.33 9.35
C SER A 139 -9.76 13.35 10.69
N ASP A 140 -9.92 12.33 11.53
CA ASP A 140 -9.48 12.41 12.92
C ASP A 140 -8.23 11.59 13.17
N TYR A 141 -7.92 10.64 12.29
CA TYR A 141 -6.81 9.70 12.45
C TYR A 141 -5.82 9.73 11.30
N ILE A 142 -4.62 9.27 11.62
CA ILE A 142 -3.63 8.74 10.68
C ILE A 142 -3.34 7.27 11.03
N GLU A 143 -2.72 6.54 10.10
CA GLU A 143 -2.12 5.24 10.38
C GLU A 143 -0.59 5.39 10.50
N ARG A 144 0.00 4.85 11.56
CA ARG A 144 1.43 4.54 11.60
C ARG A 144 1.64 3.11 11.19
N ILE A 145 2.51 2.89 10.21
CA ILE A 145 2.85 1.58 9.68
C ILE A 145 4.35 1.36 9.94
N GLY A 146 4.70 0.97 11.16
CA GLY A 146 6.08 1.08 11.66
C GLY A 146 6.60 2.52 11.53
N GLY A 147 7.77 2.69 10.93
CA GLY A 147 8.38 4.00 10.65
C GLY A 147 7.79 4.78 9.47
N TRP A 148 6.52 4.53 9.12
CA TRP A 148 5.79 5.21 8.04
C TRP A 148 4.51 5.84 8.57
N ALA A 149 4.13 6.99 8.02
CA ALA A 149 2.84 7.61 8.25
C ALA A 149 1.98 7.50 6.98
N HIS A 150 0.72 7.11 7.16
CA HIS A 150 -0.32 7.12 6.14
C HIS A 150 -1.38 8.09 6.61
N THR A 151 -1.55 9.22 5.89
CA THR A 151 -2.46 10.26 6.38
C THR A 151 -3.90 9.80 6.34
N ILE A 152 -4.28 8.88 5.45
CA ILE A 152 -5.67 8.49 5.15
C ILE A 152 -6.40 9.67 4.51
N ASN A 153 -7.11 9.42 3.40
CA ASN A 153 -7.88 10.45 2.70
C ASN A 153 -7.03 11.60 2.13
N GLY A 154 -5.76 11.36 1.76
CA GLY A 154 -4.88 12.42 1.24
C GLY A 154 -5.32 13.03 -0.10
N SER A 155 -6.20 12.36 -0.83
CA SER A 155 -6.84 12.89 -2.06
C SER A 155 -8.19 13.58 -1.81
N ASN A 156 -8.62 13.72 -0.55
CA ASN A 156 -9.93 14.26 -0.18
C ASN A 156 -11.10 13.57 -0.90
N TRP A 157 -10.97 12.26 -1.12
CA TRP A 157 -12.00 11.42 -1.75
C TRP A 157 -13.23 11.31 -0.84
N PHE A 158 -13.03 11.29 0.47
CA PHE A 158 -14.09 11.36 1.46
C PHE A 158 -14.28 12.81 1.94
N LYS A 159 -15.51 13.32 1.86
CA LYS A 159 -15.82 14.74 2.10
C LYS A 159 -16.05 14.99 3.60
N VAL A 160 -14.95 15.19 4.31
CA VAL A 160 -14.90 15.46 5.76
C VAL A 160 -13.96 16.63 6.07
N PRO A 161 -13.99 17.21 7.28
CA PRO A 161 -13.05 18.26 7.66
C PRO A 161 -11.60 17.84 7.43
N SER A 162 -10.78 18.76 6.91
CA SER A 162 -9.36 18.49 6.68
C SER A 162 -8.61 18.31 8.00
N LYS A 163 -7.55 17.49 7.94
CA LYS A 163 -6.57 17.30 9.00
C LYS A 163 -5.18 17.79 8.63
N ASP A 164 -5.04 18.53 7.53
CA ASP A 164 -3.75 18.93 6.98
C ASP A 164 -2.91 19.71 8.00
N ALA A 165 -3.52 20.61 8.78
CA ALA A 165 -2.82 21.32 9.86
C ALA A 165 -2.25 20.38 10.93
N ALA A 166 -2.93 19.28 11.24
CA ALA A 166 -2.43 18.28 12.18
C ALA A 166 -1.29 17.45 11.57
N ILE A 167 -1.36 17.16 10.25
CA ILE A 167 -0.27 16.51 9.51
C ILE A 167 0.97 17.41 9.45
N GLU A 168 0.81 18.70 9.16
CA GLU A 168 1.91 19.67 9.15
C GLU A 168 2.62 19.74 10.51
N ALA A 169 1.85 19.81 11.60
CA ALA A 169 2.39 19.82 12.97
C ALA A 169 3.07 18.49 13.37
N LEU A 170 2.69 17.37 12.75
CA LEU A 170 3.38 16.09 12.92
C LEU A 170 4.70 16.08 12.16
N LEU A 171 4.67 16.50 10.89
CA LEU A 171 5.82 16.53 10.01
C LEU A 171 6.92 17.47 10.51
N SER A 172 6.58 18.56 11.18
CA SER A 172 7.57 19.47 11.78
C SER A 172 8.40 18.88 12.92
N LYS A 173 8.09 17.66 13.36
CA LYS A 173 8.82 16.95 14.43
C LYS A 173 9.94 16.04 13.92
N TYR A 174 10.03 15.86 12.60
CA TYR A 174 11.00 15.01 11.91
C TYR A 174 11.88 15.86 11.00
#